data_AF-A0A920WR91-F1
#
_entry.id   AF-A0A920WR91-F1
#
_cell.length_a   1.000
_cell.length_b   1.000
_cell.length_c   1.000
_cell.angle_alpha   90.00
_cell.angle_beta   90.00
_cell.angle_gamma   90.00
#
_symmetry.space_group_name_H-M   'P 1'
#
loop_
_entity.id
_entity.type
_entity.pdbx_description
1 polymer ?
#
loop_
_entity_poly.entity_id
_entity_poly.type
_entity_poly.pdbx_seq_one_letter_code
_entity_poly.pdbx_strand_id
1 'polypeptide(L)' 'MVFRRVDLESRVEIPAQIGNVAETDRSTSLSRGNAKVQTVEHVLAALTPLG' A
#
# COMPACT_ATOMS: atom_id res chain seq x y z
N MET A 1 -1.56 -9.54 0.20
CA MET A 1 -0.62 -8.70 -0.58
C MET A 1 0.18 -7.77 0.34
N VAL A 2 1.45 -7.51 0.01
CA VAL A 2 2.33 -6.55 0.71
C VAL A 2 3.00 -5.62 -0.31
N PHE A 3 2.93 -4.31 -0.09
CA PHE A 3 3.70 -3.33 -0.86
C PHE A 3 5.06 -3.11 -0.20
N ARG A 4 6.13 -2.97 -0.99
CA ARG A 4 7.49 -2.75 -0.48
C ARG A 4 8.13 -1.53 -1.13
N ARG A 5 8.56 -0.56 -0.31
CA ARG A 5 9.30 0.63 -0.75
C ARG A 5 10.77 0.30 -0.96
N VAL A 6 11.12 -0.20 -2.14
CA VAL A 6 12.48 -0.70 -2.45
C VAL A 6 13.52 0.40 -2.64
N ASP A 7 13.04 1.64 -2.81
CA ASP A 7 13.84 2.87 -2.89
C ASP A 7 14.39 3.31 -1.54
N LEU A 8 13.81 2.87 -0.42
CA LEU A 8 14.30 3.14 0.93
C LEU A 8 15.33 2.07 1.34
N GLU A 9 16.40 2.48 2.02
CA GLU A 9 17.42 1.54 2.55
C GLU A 9 16.80 0.46 3.46
N SER A 10 15.84 0.86 4.30
CA SER A 10 15.11 -0.05 5.21
C SER A 10 14.09 -0.95 4.50
N ARG A 11 13.83 -0.70 3.20
CA ARG A 11 12.91 -1.48 2.37
C ARG A 11 11.55 -1.75 3.03
N VAL A 12 10.96 -0.72 3.61
CA VAL A 12 9.74 -0.83 4.42
C VAL A 12 8.63 -1.59 3.68
N GLU A 13 8.06 -2.57 4.37
CA GLU A 13 6.93 -3.36 3.91
C GLU A 13 5.62 -2.90 4.57
N ILE A 14 4.63 -2.64 3.73
CA ILE A 14 3.31 -2.13 4.11
C ILE A 14 2.25 -3.15 3.65
N PRO A 15 1.71 -3.97 4.58
CA PRO A 15 0.62 -4.89 4.27
C PRO A 15 -0.61 -4.14 3.75
N ALA A 16 -1.24 -4.64 2.68
CA ALA A 16 -2.50 -4.10 2.18
C ALA A 16 -3.67 -4.55 3.07
N GLN A 17 -3.79 -3.90 4.23
CA GLN A 17 -4.77 -4.17 5.28
C GLN A 17 -5.39 -2.87 5.76
N ILE A 18 -6.63 -2.94 6.25
CA ILE A 18 -7.39 -1.77 6.73
C ILE A 18 -6.59 -0.96 7.76
N GLY A 19 -5.87 -1.64 8.66
CA GLY A 19 -5.05 -0.98 9.69
C GLY A 19 -3.88 -0.13 9.15
N ASN A 20 -3.52 -0.26 7.87
CA ASN A 20 -2.49 0.54 7.22
C ASN A 20 -3.08 1.59 6.25
N VAL A 21 -4.40 1.68 6.11
CA VAL A 21 -5.04 2.70 5.24
C VAL A 21 -4.89 4.07 5.90
N ALA A 22 -4.32 5.02 5.16
CA ALA A 22 -4.00 6.36 5.68
C ALA A 22 -4.93 7.45 5.14
N GLU A 23 -5.23 7.43 3.84
CA GLU A 23 -6.06 8.44 3.16
C GLU A 23 -6.91 7.77 2.07
N THR A 24 -8.11 8.32 1.85
CA THR A 24 -9.09 7.82 0.87
C THR A 24 -9.76 8.92 0.02
N ASP A 25 -9.32 10.17 0.09
CA ASP A 25 -10.02 11.30 -0.56
C ASP A 25 -10.01 11.22 -2.10
N ARG A 26 -8.81 11.10 -2.69
CA ARG A 26 -8.60 11.04 -4.16
C ARG A 26 -8.06 9.71 -4.66
N SER A 27 -7.51 8.92 -3.76
CA SER A 27 -6.98 7.59 -4.00
C SER A 27 -6.89 6.85 -2.66
N THR A 28 -6.69 5.54 -2.70
CA THR A 28 -6.36 4.78 -1.49
C THR A 28 -4.86 4.84 -1.28
N SER A 29 -4.44 5.24 -0.08
CA SER A 29 -3.02 5.18 0.31
C SER A 29 -2.81 4.32 1.54
N LEU A 30 -1.67 3.64 1.57
CA LEU A 30 -1.22 2.84 2.70
C LEU A 30 0.01 3.50 3.34
N SER A 31 0.09 3.49 4.67
CA SER A 31 1.24 4.01 5.41
C SER A 31 1.71 3.05 6.51
N ARG A 32 3.00 3.12 6.82
CA ARG A 32 3.61 2.47 7.98
C ARG A 32 4.81 3.28 8.45
N GLY A 33 4.70 3.89 9.63
CA GLY A 33 5.69 4.87 10.10
C GLY A 33 5.78 6.04 9.12
N ASN A 34 7.01 6.37 8.70
CA ASN A 34 7.26 7.47 7.75
C ASN A 34 7.17 7.04 6.26
N ALA A 35 6.86 5.78 5.98
CA ALA A 35 6.71 5.28 4.61
C ALA A 35 5.25 5.30 4.18
N LYS A 36 5.00 5.69 2.92
CA LYS A 36 3.68 5.75 2.30
C LYS A 36 3.73 5.24 0.85
N VAL A 37 2.65 4.58 0.42
CA VAL A 37 2.39 4.21 -0.98
C VAL A 37 1.00 4.72 -1.34
N GLN A 38 0.88 5.40 -2.48
CA GLN A 38 -0.36 6.03 -2.93
C GLN A 38 -0.92 5.32 -4.15
N THR A 39 -2.23 5.42 -4.33
CA THR A 39 -2.94 4.91 -5.51
C THR A 39 -2.79 3.39 -5.67
N VAL A 40 -3.01 2.66 -4.57
CA VAL A 40 -2.87 1.20 -4.53
C VAL A 40 -4.08 0.46 -5.12
N GLU A 41 -5.20 1.14 -5.28
CA GLU A 41 -6.52 0.56 -5.58
C GLU A 41 -6.59 -0.21 -6.89
N HIS A 42 -6.00 0.28 -7.98
CA HIS A 42 -6.07 -0.41 -9.28
C HIS A 42 -5.26 -1.71 -9.27
N VAL A 43 -4.10 -1.73 -8.62
CA VAL A 43 -3.28 -2.94 -8.47
C VAL A 43 -4.00 -3.95 -7.59
N LEU A 44 -4.59 -3.50 -6.47
CA LEU A 44 -5.40 -4.35 -5.61
C LEU A 44 -6.59 -4.94 -6.35
N ALA A 45 -7.35 -4.12 -7.11
CA ALA A 45 -8.48 -4.58 -7.89
C ALA A 45 -8.10 -5.58 -8.98
N ALA A 46 -6.94 -5.40 -9.64
CA ALA A 46 -6.45 -6.31 -10.67
C ALA A 46 -6.01 -7.67 -10.09
N LEU A 47 -5.48 -7.68 -8.86
CA LEU A 47 -4.91 -8.87 -8.24
C LEU A 47 -5.90 -9.61 -7.31
N THR A 48 -6.93 -8.94 -6.79
CA THR A 48 -7.95 -9.57 -5.91
C THR A 48 -8.63 -10.80 -6.55
N PRO A 49 -8.95 -10.81 -7.87
CA PRO A 49 -9.50 -12.00 -8.51
C PRO A 49 -8.52 -13.19 -8.62
N LEU A 50 -7.21 -12.96 -8.40
CA LEU A 50 -6.17 -13.97 -8.57
C LEU A 50 -5.77 -14.67 -7.26
N GLY A 51 -6.24 -14.19 -6.10
CA GLY A 51 -5.95 -14.74 -4.76
C GLY A 51 -4.88 -13.97 -3.99
#